data_AF-A0A0X3U048-F1
#
_entry.id   AF-A0A0X3U048-F1
#
_cell.length_a   1.000
_cell.length_b   1.000
_cell.length_c   1.000
_cell.angle_alpha   90.00
_cell.angle_beta   90.00
_cell.angle_gamma   90.00
#
_symmetry.space_group_name_H-M   'P 1'
#
loop_
_entity.id
_entity.type
_entity.pdbx_description
1 polymer ?
#
loop_
_entity_poly.entity_id
_entity_poly.type
_entity_poly.pdbx_seq_one_letter_code
_entity_poly.pdbx_strand_id
1 'polypeptide(L)'
;MKISGTLPGSHPPTTAEKLQAAAVELEAAFLAEMLKSSGLGETHDSFGGGAGEEQFSSFLIQHQARTLAEAGGVGLSEILFQSMMEKTNADQY
;
A
#
# COMPACT_ATOMS: atom_id res chain seq x y z
N MET A 1 -43.45 -9.87 -18.20
CA MET A 1 -42.84 -9.50 -16.91
C MET A 1 -41.46 -8.92 -17.21
N LYS A 2 -41.25 -7.60 -17.09
CA LYS A 2 -39.96 -6.95 -17.36
C LYS A 2 -39.24 -6.75 -16.03
N ILE A 3 -38.13 -7.45 -15.80
CA ILE A 3 -37.24 -7.18 -14.67
C ILE A 3 -36.21 -6.13 -15.11
N SER A 4 -36.46 -4.87 -14.77
CA SER A 4 -35.43 -3.83 -14.87
C SER A 4 -34.42 -4.06 -13.75
N GLY A 5 -33.34 -4.78 -14.04
CA GLY A 5 -32.18 -4.87 -13.16
C GLY A 5 -31.31 -3.64 -13.35
N THR A 6 -31.50 -2.61 -12.53
CA THR A 6 -30.49 -1.55 -12.38
C THR A 6 -29.33 -2.14 -11.58
N LEU A 7 -28.26 -2.53 -12.27
CA LEU A 7 -26.99 -2.85 -11.64
C LEU A 7 -26.52 -1.62 -10.83
N PRO A 8 -26.08 -1.78 -9.58
CA PRO A 8 -25.49 -0.66 -8.84
C PRO A 8 -24.27 -0.16 -9.61
N GLY A 9 -24.28 1.13 -9.95
CA GLY A 9 -23.26 1.76 -10.78
C GLY A 9 -21.90 1.74 -10.08
N SER A 10 -20.94 1.05 -10.70
CA SER A 10 -19.51 1.28 -10.47
C SER A 10 -19.15 2.65 -11.04
N HIS A 11 -19.24 3.71 -10.22
CA HIS A 11 -18.67 5.00 -10.61
C HIS A 11 -17.14 4.87 -10.68
N PRO A 12 -16.48 5.45 -11.69
CA PRO A 12 -15.03 5.44 -11.75
C PRO A 12 -14.46 6.17 -10.53
N PRO A 13 -13.32 5.71 -9.98
CA PRO A 13 -12.72 6.34 -8.82
C PRO A 13 -12.37 7.80 -9.13
N THR A 14 -12.71 8.67 -8.19
CA THR A 14 -12.37 10.08 -8.17
C THR A 14 -10.86 10.27 -8.10
N THR A 15 -10.38 11.47 -8.47
CA THR A 15 -8.96 11.81 -8.32
C THR A 15 -8.50 11.70 -6.87
N ALA A 16 -9.33 12.10 -5.90
CA ALA A 16 -9.01 11.99 -4.48
C ALA A 16 -8.82 10.52 -4.06
N GLU A 17 -9.72 9.61 -4.46
CA GLU A 17 -9.57 8.18 -4.15
C GLU A 17 -8.30 7.58 -4.77
N LYS A 18 -7.91 8.01 -5.99
CA LYS A 18 -6.66 7.59 -6.63
C LYS A 18 -5.43 8.11 -5.89
N LEU A 19 -5.44 9.37 -5.46
CA LEU A 19 -4.34 9.97 -4.69
C LEU A 19 -4.21 9.32 -3.31
N GLN A 20 -5.33 9.01 -2.66
CA GLN A 20 -5.33 8.31 -1.39
C GLN A 20 -4.73 6.90 -1.54
N ALA A 21 -5.17 6.15 -2.56
CA ALA A 21 -4.61 4.83 -2.85
C ALA A 21 -3.08 4.91 -3.12
N ALA A 22 -2.64 5.86 -3.94
CA ALA A 22 -1.22 6.07 -4.22
C ALA A 22 -0.42 6.45 -2.95
N ALA A 23 -1.00 7.22 -2.05
CA ALA A 23 -0.35 7.59 -0.79
C ALA A 23 -0.19 6.39 0.14
N VAL A 24 -1.21 5.53 0.24
CA VAL A 24 -1.15 4.26 1.00
C VAL A 24 -0.12 3.31 0.39
N GLU A 25 -0.06 3.19 -0.95
CA GLU A 25 0.95 2.37 -1.63
C GLU A 25 2.37 2.87 -1.38
N LEU A 26 2.57 4.19 -1.33
CA LEU A 26 3.88 4.78 -1.03
C LEU A 26 4.30 4.52 0.42
N GLU A 27 3.38 4.63 1.38
CA GLU A 27 3.65 4.26 2.77
C GLU A 27 3.94 2.76 2.91
N ALA A 28 3.21 1.90 2.20
CA ALA A 28 3.47 0.46 2.18
C ALA A 28 4.87 0.14 1.64
N ALA A 29 5.30 0.80 0.56
CA ALA A 29 6.64 0.62 0.01
C ALA A 29 7.73 1.08 1.01
N PHE A 30 7.51 2.21 1.69
CA PHE A 30 8.40 2.68 2.74
C PHE A 30 8.50 1.69 3.90
N LEU A 31 7.36 1.21 4.41
CA LEU A 31 7.30 0.24 5.50
C LEU A 31 7.97 -1.08 5.11
N ALA A 32 7.82 -1.54 3.87
CA ALA A 32 8.49 -2.75 3.40
C ALA A 32 10.02 -2.63 3.49
N GLU A 33 10.59 -1.48 3.10
CA GLU A 33 12.02 -1.23 3.22
C GLU A 33 12.47 -1.09 4.68
N MET A 34 11.66 -0.49 5.56
CA MET A 34 11.97 -0.42 6.99
C MET A 34 11.95 -1.80 7.64
N LEU A 35 10.95 -2.63 7.33
CA LEU A 35 10.86 -4.00 7.83
C LEU A 35 12.05 -4.84 7.35
N LYS A 36 12.38 -4.76 6.06
CA LYS A 36 13.57 -5.42 5.51
C LYS A 36 14.85 -4.95 6.20
N SER A 37 15.01 -3.64 6.41
CA SER A 37 16.18 -3.06 7.08
C SER A 37 16.27 -3.40 8.57
N SER A 38 15.14 -3.78 9.20
CA SER A 38 15.11 -4.22 10.60
C SER A 38 15.65 -5.64 10.81
N GLY A 39 16.04 -6.33 9.73
CA GLY A 39 16.46 -7.74 9.76
C GLY A 39 15.28 -8.72 9.74
N LEU A 40 14.04 -8.23 9.53
CA LEU A 40 12.88 -9.10 9.38
C LEU A 40 13.00 -9.90 8.08
N GLY A 41 12.89 -11.23 8.17
CA GLY A 41 13.02 -12.13 7.02
C GLY A 41 14.46 -12.49 6.65
N GLU A 42 15.45 -12.07 7.45
CA GLU A 42 16.82 -12.58 7.32
C GLU A 42 16.92 -13.98 7.93
N THR A 43 17.45 -14.92 7.17
CA THR A 43 17.74 -16.28 7.60
C THR A 43 18.90 -16.28 8.59
N HIS A 44 18.61 -16.60 9.86
CA HIS A 44 19.65 -16.79 10.87
C HIS A 44 20.37 -18.13 10.67
N ASP A 45 21.68 -18.13 10.89
CA ASP A 45 22.54 -19.26 10.53
C ASP A 45 22.29 -20.53 11.37
N SER A 46 22.61 -21.69 10.78
CA SER A 46 22.43 -23.09 11.22
C SER A 46 21.03 -23.74 11.10
N PHE A 47 19.93 -22.99 10.91
CA PHE A 47 18.58 -23.60 10.81
C PHE A 47 17.62 -22.91 9.82
N GLY A 48 18.14 -22.15 8.85
CA GLY A 48 17.35 -21.48 7.81
C GLY A 48 17.09 -22.32 6.55
N GLY A 49 15.96 -22.09 5.89
CA GLY A 49 15.44 -22.72 4.67
C GLY A 49 16.07 -22.26 3.35
N GLY A 50 17.18 -21.51 3.40
CA GLY A 50 17.98 -21.09 2.24
C GLY A 50 17.24 -20.19 1.24
N ALA A 51 17.69 -20.18 -0.03
CA ALA A 51 17.17 -19.29 -1.08
C ALA A 51 15.67 -19.41 -1.35
N GLY A 52 15.04 -20.54 -1.00
CA GLY A 52 13.59 -20.70 -1.06
C GLY A 52 12.88 -19.81 -0.04
N GLU A 53 13.37 -19.78 1.20
CA GLU A 53 12.80 -18.97 2.29
C GLU A 53 12.95 -17.46 2.02
N GLU A 54 14.06 -17.02 1.41
CA GLU A 54 14.29 -15.61 1.08
C GLU A 54 13.19 -15.03 0.16
N GLN A 55 12.78 -15.81 -0.86
CA GLN A 55 11.70 -15.39 -1.76
C GLN A 55 10.37 -15.26 -1.02
N PHE A 56 10.01 -16.24 -0.18
CA PHE A 56 8.79 -16.17 0.62
C PHE A 56 8.82 -15.05 1.65
N SER A 57 9.98 -14.77 2.25
CA SER A 57 10.17 -13.68 3.19
C SER A 57 9.90 -12.32 2.55
N SER A 58 10.35 -12.12 1.31
CA SER A 58 10.07 -10.88 0.57
C SER A 58 8.56 -10.65 0.36
N PHE A 59 7.81 -11.70 0.00
CA PHE A 59 6.36 -11.61 -0.15
C PHE A 59 5.66 -11.36 1.18
N LEU A 60 6.11 -12.01 2.26
CA LEU A 60 5.55 -11.81 3.59
C LEU A 60 5.73 -10.36 4.07
N ILE A 61 6.93 -9.81 3.88
CA ILE A 61 7.26 -8.42 4.23
C ILE A 61 6.38 -7.45 3.45
N GLN A 62 6.24 -7.64 2.13
CA GLN A 62 5.38 -6.78 1.30
C GLN A 62 3.91 -6.83 1.76
N HIS A 63 3.40 -8.03 2.04
CA HIS A 63 2.04 -8.18 2.54
C HIS A 63 1.85 -7.50 3.89
N GLN A 64 2.77 -7.72 4.84
CA GLN A 64 2.71 -7.09 6.16
C GLN A 64 2.78 -5.57 6.07
N ALA A 65 3.69 -5.03 5.25
CA ALA A 65 3.82 -3.60 5.03
C ALA A 65 2.54 -2.97 4.47
N ARG A 66 1.89 -3.64 3.49
CA ARG A 66 0.60 -3.20 2.95
C ARG A 66 -0.50 -3.23 4.00
N THR A 67 -0.63 -4.33 4.74
CA THR A 67 -1.64 -4.44 5.81
C THR A 67 -1.43 -3.37 6.88
N LEU A 68 -0.18 -3.07 7.23
CA LEU A 68 0.14 -2.00 8.18
C LEU A 68 -0.27 -0.63 7.63
N ALA A 69 0.09 -0.30 6.38
CA ALA A 69 -0.29 0.97 5.75
C ALA A 69 -1.82 1.13 5.64
N GLU A 70 -2.53 0.08 5.22
CA GLU A 70 -4.01 0.07 5.15
C GLU A 70 -4.67 0.25 6.52
N ALA A 71 -4.03 -0.25 7.59
CA ALA A 71 -4.47 -0.07 8.97
C ALA A 71 -4.10 1.31 9.57
N GLY A 72 -3.49 2.21 8.78
CA GLY A 72 -3.09 3.56 9.19
C GLY A 72 -1.59 3.75 9.40
N GLY A 73 -0.80 2.67 9.35
CA GLY A 73 0.66 2.68 9.28
C GLY A 73 1.32 3.55 10.35
N VAL A 74 2.23 4.41 9.89
CA VAL A 74 2.89 5.44 10.69
C VAL A 74 2.35 6.83 10.39
N GLY A 75 1.28 6.93 9.58
CA GLY A 75 0.61 8.18 9.20
C GLY A 75 1.25 8.92 8.02
N LEU A 76 2.17 8.30 7.28
CA LEU A 76 2.80 8.94 6.12
C LEU A 76 1.83 9.12 4.95
N SER A 77 0.92 8.17 4.75
CA SER A 77 -0.09 8.24 3.69
C SER A 77 -0.95 9.50 3.78
N GLU A 78 -1.35 9.93 4.97
CA GLU A 78 -2.11 11.17 5.14
C GLU A 78 -1.31 12.40 4.71
N ILE A 79 -0.06 12.53 5.16
CA ILE A 79 0.81 13.66 4.81
C ILE A 79 1.05 13.74 3.29
N LEU A 80 1.29 12.58 2.67
CA LEU A 80 1.50 12.45 1.24
C LEU A 80 0.23 12.80 0.45
N PHE A 81 -0.92 12.30 0.89
CA PHE A 81 -2.21 12.60 0.29
C PHE A 81 -2.49 14.11 0.29
N GLN A 82 -2.34 14.78 1.44
CA GLN A 82 -2.55 16.22 1.54
C GLN A 82 -1.60 17.00 0.63
N SER A 83 -0.31 16.62 0.61
CA SER A 83 0.69 17.25 -0.27
C SER A 83 0.38 17.08 -1.76
N MET A 84 -0.16 15.93 -2.18
CA MET A 84 -0.58 15.69 -3.56
C MET A 84 -1.86 16.45 -3.93
N MET A 85 -2.81 16.56 -2.98
CA MET A 85 -4.04 17.34 -3.14
C MET A 85 -3.74 18.83 -3.31
N GLU A 86 -2.84 19.39 -2.49
CA GLU A 86 -2.40 20.79 -2.61
C GLU A 86 -1.81 21.08 -3.99
N LYS A 87 -0.91 20.22 -4.48
CA LYS A 87 -0.32 20.35 -5.83
C LYS A 87 -1.38 20.25 -6.92
N THR A 88 -2.27 19.26 -6.83
CA THR A 88 -3.35 19.07 -7.81
C THR A 88 -4.25 20.30 -7.89
N ASN A 89 -4.52 20.96 -6.76
CA ASN A 89 -5.31 22.18 -6.72
C ASN A 89 -4.56 23.40 -7.27
N ALA A 90 -3.25 23.49 -7.03
CA ALA A 90 -2.41 24.58 -7.54
C ALA A 90 -2.28 24.55 -9.08
N ASP A 91 -2.25 23.37 -9.69
CA ASP A 91 -2.17 23.18 -11.14
C ASP A 91 -3.50 23.44 -11.88
N GLN A 92 -4.60 23.69 -11.15
CA GLN A 92 -5.95 23.96 -11.70
C GLN A 92 -6.26 25.46 -11.85
N TYR A 93 -5.34 26.35 -11.52
CA TYR A 93 -5.44 27.81 -11.65
C TYR A 93 -4.32 28.38 -12.53
#